data_AF-A0A929DHV5-F1
#
_entry.id   AF-A0A929DHV5-F1
#
_cell.length_a   1.000
_cell.length_b   1.000
_cell.length_c   1.000
_cell.angle_alpha   90.00
_cell.angle_beta   90.00
_cell.angle_gamma   90.00
#
_symmetry.space_group_name_H-M   'P 1'
#
loop_
_entity.id
_entity.type
_entity.pdbx_description
1 polymer ?
#
loop_
_entity_poly.entity_id
_entity_poly.type
_entity_poly.pdbx_seq_one_letter_code
_entity_poly.pdbx_strand_id
1 'polypeptide(L)'
;MRRYNSKGMLVFPTPDKKVAIRQKKVWVVEEVYCQNGHSLISNRAVFNNQKGIYLKVKGNNKEGHIALSPFCGDKSWIACEAELENGEILEFFCPECGVKLPIYRRCTCGAHLFTMFTDKNADFRNCIGICNRIGCQVSEIIQADELRCNSCLDAKK
;
A
#
# COMPACT_ATOMS: atom_id res chain seq x y z
N MET A 1 -23.88 -35.95 26.90
CA MET A 1 -23.17 -34.67 26.67
C MET A 1 -22.49 -34.27 27.99
N ARG A 2 -21.15 -34.27 28.07
CA ARG A 2 -20.43 -33.93 29.32
C ARG A 2 -20.58 -32.43 29.59
N ARG A 3 -21.30 -32.06 30.65
CA ARG A 3 -21.52 -30.65 31.06
C ARG A 3 -20.29 -30.00 31.67
N TYR A 4 -19.31 -30.79 32.11
CA TYR A 4 -18.09 -30.31 32.75
C TYR A 4 -16.86 -30.99 32.14
N ASN A 5 -15.77 -30.24 32.00
CA ASN A 5 -14.48 -30.81 31.60
C ASN A 5 -13.76 -31.45 32.80
N SER A 6 -12.62 -32.11 32.57
CA SER A 6 -11.82 -32.78 33.60
C SER A 6 -11.26 -31.85 34.70
N LYS A 7 -11.40 -30.53 34.53
CA LYS A 7 -11.00 -29.50 35.50
C LYS A 7 -12.21 -28.89 36.24
N GLY A 8 -13.41 -29.47 36.10
CA GLY A 8 -14.62 -29.00 36.77
C GLY A 8 -15.25 -27.74 36.17
N MET A 9 -14.78 -27.28 34.99
CA MET A 9 -15.37 -26.11 34.34
C MET A 9 -16.60 -26.50 33.53
N LEU A 10 -17.66 -25.71 33.61
CA LEU A 10 -18.88 -25.89 32.82
C LEU A 10 -18.57 -25.68 31.32
N VAL A 11 -18.79 -26.71 30.52
CA VAL A 11 -18.62 -26.66 29.06
C VAL A 11 -19.95 -26.22 28.45
N PHE A 12 -20.06 -24.93 28.14
CA PHE A 12 -21.12 -24.43 27.28
C PHE A 12 -20.79 -24.83 25.84
N PRO A 13 -21.63 -25.65 25.16
CA PRO A 13 -21.44 -25.96 23.75
C PRO A 13 -21.64 -24.66 22.97
N THR A 14 -20.53 -24.02 22.63
CA THR A 14 -20.54 -22.90 21.69
C THR A 14 -20.88 -23.50 20.34
N PRO A 15 -21.95 -23.06 19.64
CA PRO A 15 -22.18 -23.52 18.28
C PRO A 15 -20.93 -23.15 17.48
N ASP A 16 -20.25 -24.18 16.95
CA ASP A 16 -19.10 -24.05 16.07
C ASP A 16 -19.51 -23.20 14.87
N LYS A 17 -19.44 -21.88 14.99
CA LYS A 17 -19.27 -21.02 13.84
C LYS A 17 -17.88 -21.38 13.34
N LYS A 18 -17.82 -22.33 12.41
CA LYS A 18 -16.73 -22.42 11.45
C LYS A 18 -16.71 -21.08 10.72
N VAL A 19 -16.14 -20.07 11.34
CA VAL A 19 -15.74 -18.84 10.65
C VAL A 19 -14.64 -19.36 9.76
N ALA A 20 -15.00 -19.69 8.52
CA ALA A 20 -14.03 -19.82 7.46
C ALA A 20 -13.28 -18.49 7.50
N ILE A 21 -12.06 -18.51 8.05
CA ILE A 21 -11.12 -17.42 7.88
C ILE A 21 -10.88 -17.43 6.38
N ARG A 22 -11.68 -16.66 5.65
CA ARG A 22 -11.44 -16.36 4.25
C ARG A 22 -10.04 -15.76 4.26
N GLN A 23 -9.04 -16.54 3.84
CA GLN A 23 -7.73 -16.01 3.55
C GLN A 23 -7.95 -14.99 2.43
N LYS A 24 -8.11 -13.72 2.82
CA LYS A 24 -8.14 -12.61 1.87
C LYS A 24 -6.78 -12.70 1.19
N LYS A 25 -6.76 -13.02 -0.11
CA LYS A 25 -5.53 -13.11 -0.90
C LYS A 25 -4.96 -11.69 -0.95
N VAL A 26 -4.02 -11.39 -0.04
CA VAL A 26 -3.36 -10.10 0.01
C VAL A 26 -2.26 -10.11 -1.04
N TRP A 27 -2.31 -9.17 -1.97
CA TRP A 27 -1.26 -8.99 -2.96
C TRP A 27 -0.11 -8.20 -2.34
N VAL A 28 1.11 -8.68 -2.52
CA VAL A 28 2.33 -8.02 -2.07
C VAL A 28 3.07 -7.52 -3.30
N VAL A 29 3.47 -6.25 -3.26
CA VAL A 29 4.34 -5.64 -4.24
C VAL A 29 5.78 -5.97 -3.85
N GLU A 30 6.38 -6.93 -4.56
CA GLU A 30 7.76 -7.38 -4.27
C GLU A 30 8.81 -6.46 -4.90
N GLU A 31 8.51 -5.90 -6.08
CA GLU A 31 9.41 -5.04 -6.83
C GLU A 31 8.65 -3.86 -7.45
N VAL A 32 9.17 -2.66 -7.24
CA VAL A 32 8.74 -1.43 -7.91
C VAL A 32 9.94 -0.55 -8.22
N TYR A 33 9.84 0.17 -9.32
CA TYR A 33 10.90 0.96 -9.90
C TYR A 33 10.44 2.38 -10.23
N CYS A 34 11.38 3.33 -10.24
CA CYS A 34 11.15 4.64 -10.86
C CYS A 34 11.28 4.54 -12.39
N GLN A 35 10.96 5.63 -13.10
CA GLN A 35 11.09 5.71 -14.56
C GLN A 35 12.52 5.49 -15.09
N ASN A 36 13.53 5.59 -14.23
CA ASN A 36 14.93 5.33 -14.59
C ASN A 36 15.37 3.90 -14.21
N GLY A 37 14.47 3.05 -13.71
CA GLY A 37 14.77 1.66 -13.35
C GLY A 37 15.41 1.45 -11.97
N HIS A 38 15.51 2.48 -11.12
CA HIS A 38 15.97 2.32 -9.73
C HIS A 38 14.88 1.68 -8.87
N SER A 39 15.26 0.70 -8.04
CA SER A 39 14.32 0.05 -7.12
C SER A 39 13.87 1.02 -6.04
N LEU A 40 12.57 1.05 -5.79
CA LEU A 40 11.94 1.83 -4.73
C LEU A 40 11.65 0.95 -3.50
N ILE A 41 11.95 -0.34 -3.54
CA ILE A 41 11.80 -1.24 -2.39
C ILE A 41 13.02 -1.12 -1.48
N SER A 42 12.79 -0.86 -0.20
CA SER A 42 13.86 -0.68 0.79
C SER A 42 13.58 -1.44 2.09
N ASN A 43 14.67 -1.83 2.78
CA ASN A 43 14.61 -2.41 4.12
C ASN A 43 14.53 -1.36 5.24
N ARG A 44 14.50 -0.06 4.91
CA ARG A 44 14.39 1.04 5.89
C ARG A 44 13.12 0.98 6.72
N ALA A 45 12.04 0.41 6.17
CA ALA A 45 10.84 0.07 6.92
C ALA A 45 10.35 -1.32 6.51
N VAL A 46 9.87 -2.06 7.50
CA VAL A 46 9.36 -3.42 7.32
C VAL A 46 7.91 -3.45 7.77
N PHE A 47 7.03 -3.87 6.86
CA PHE A 47 5.60 -4.04 7.09
C PHE A 47 5.30 -5.53 7.09
N ASN A 48 4.86 -6.12 8.20
CA ASN A 48 4.56 -7.55 8.32
C ASN A 48 5.63 -8.47 7.68
N ASN A 49 6.90 -8.22 7.99
CA ASN A 49 8.06 -8.95 7.45
C ASN A 49 8.32 -8.77 5.94
N GLN A 50 7.68 -7.79 5.30
CA GLN A 50 7.90 -7.38 3.90
C GLN A 50 8.55 -6.00 3.83
N LYS A 51 9.43 -5.81 2.84
CA LYS A 51 10.14 -4.54 2.62
C LYS A 51 9.15 -3.47 2.12
N GLY A 52 9.21 -2.28 2.70
CA GLY A 52 8.37 -1.16 2.29
C GLY A 52 8.83 -0.49 1.00
N ILE A 53 7.92 0.26 0.38
CA ILE A 53 8.22 1.14 -0.75
C ILE A 53 8.72 2.46 -0.18
N TYR A 54 9.97 2.81 -0.42
CA TYR A 54 10.62 4.00 0.12
C TYR A 54 10.71 5.10 -0.92
N LEU A 55 10.19 6.27 -0.57
CA LEU A 55 10.08 7.42 -1.46
C LEU A 55 10.62 8.67 -0.76
N LYS A 56 11.28 9.54 -1.52
CA LYS A 56 11.52 10.90 -1.09
C LYS A 56 10.24 11.71 -1.35
N VAL A 57 9.85 12.53 -0.39
CA VAL A 57 8.66 13.38 -0.48
C VAL A 57 8.99 14.84 -0.27
N LYS A 58 8.25 15.70 -0.95
CA LYS A 58 8.31 17.15 -0.76
C LYS A 58 6.89 17.70 -0.58
N GLY A 59 6.62 18.27 0.59
CA GLY A 59 5.40 19.01 0.89
C GLY A 59 5.60 20.52 0.75
N ASN A 60 4.65 21.30 1.26
CA ASN A 60 4.65 22.76 1.10
C ASN A 60 5.91 23.43 1.70
N ASN A 61 6.42 22.93 2.83
CA ASN A 61 7.58 23.50 3.50
C ASN A 61 8.52 22.46 4.12
N LYS A 62 8.33 21.17 3.83
CA LYS A 62 9.09 20.08 4.43
C LYS A 62 9.50 19.08 3.34
N GLU A 63 10.76 18.69 3.36
CA GLU A 63 11.28 17.55 2.61
C GLU A 63 11.59 16.43 3.59
N GLY A 64 11.40 15.19 3.14
CA GLY A 64 11.82 14.03 3.91
C GLY A 64 11.52 12.75 3.14
N HIS A 65 11.34 11.66 3.88
CA HIS A 65 11.09 10.36 3.26
C HIS A 65 9.85 9.71 3.86
N ILE A 66 9.20 8.87 3.07
CA ILE A 66 8.15 8.00 3.56
C ILE A 66 8.43 6.57 3.14
N ALA A 67 8.03 5.64 3.99
CA ALA A 67 7.89 4.24 3.60
C ALA A 67 6.40 3.89 3.52
N LEU A 68 5.96 3.38 2.38
CA LEU A 68 4.62 2.87 2.16
C LEU A 68 4.59 1.36 2.35
N SER A 69 3.47 0.85 2.81
CA SER A 69 3.22 -0.59 2.86
C SER A 69 3.28 -1.21 1.46
N PRO A 70 3.94 -2.38 1.30
CA PRO A 70 3.98 -3.10 0.03
C PRO A 70 2.69 -3.89 -0.22
N PHE A 71 1.76 -3.96 0.73
CA PHE A 71 0.52 -4.72 0.58
C PHE A 71 -0.53 -3.92 -0.18
N CYS A 72 -1.04 -4.46 -1.27
CA CYS A 72 -2.10 -3.82 -2.03
C CYS A 72 -3.38 -3.69 -1.18
N GLY A 73 -3.86 -2.45 -1.02
CA GLY A 73 -5.01 -2.12 -0.19
C GLY A 73 -4.66 -1.82 1.28
N ASP A 74 -3.43 -2.09 1.71
CA ASP A 74 -2.88 -1.53 2.94
C ASP A 74 -2.37 -0.12 2.65
N LYS A 75 -2.80 0.81 3.50
CA LYS A 75 -2.61 2.25 3.31
C LYS A 75 -1.75 2.82 4.42
N SER A 76 -1.11 1.93 5.18
CA SER A 76 -0.15 2.27 6.22
C SER A 76 1.09 2.88 5.57
N TRP A 77 1.54 3.97 6.15
CA TRP A 77 2.78 4.62 5.80
C TRP A 77 3.49 5.05 7.08
N ILE A 78 4.81 5.16 6.99
CA ILE A 78 5.68 5.60 8.07
C ILE A 78 6.45 6.80 7.55
N ALA A 79 6.34 7.93 8.24
CA ALA A 79 7.20 9.07 8.00
C ALA A 79 8.61 8.76 8.51
N CYS A 80 9.59 8.87 7.63
CA CYS A 80 11.00 8.89 7.99
C CYS A 80 11.46 10.34 7.83
N GLU A 81 11.65 11.04 8.95
CA GLU A 81 12.24 12.40 8.99
C GLU A 81 11.32 13.52 8.45
N ALA A 82 10.01 13.28 8.29
CA ALA A 82 9.03 14.31 7.90
C ALA A 82 7.83 14.35 8.85
N GLU A 83 7.48 15.54 9.31
CA GLU A 83 6.17 15.80 9.93
C GLU A 83 5.16 16.11 8.83
N LEU A 84 4.32 15.14 8.50
CA LEU A 84 3.31 15.25 7.45
C LEU A 84 1.92 15.42 8.07
N GLU A 85 1.16 16.38 7.57
CA GLU A 85 -0.20 16.64 8.04
C GLU A 85 -1.24 15.97 7.17
N ASN A 86 -2.37 15.57 7.79
CA ASN A 86 -3.46 14.96 7.04
C ASN A 86 -4.08 15.96 6.05
N GLY A 87 -4.30 15.53 4.82
CA GLY A 87 -4.82 16.37 3.73
C GLY A 87 -3.74 17.11 2.92
N GLU A 88 -2.48 17.09 3.36
CA GLU A 88 -1.36 17.66 2.62
C GLU A 88 -1.14 16.93 1.28
N ILE A 89 -0.82 17.69 0.23
CA ILE A 89 -0.52 17.15 -1.10
C ILE A 89 1.00 17.15 -1.26
N LEU A 90 1.58 15.97 -1.37
CA LEU A 90 3.01 15.78 -1.46
C LEU A 90 3.44 15.56 -2.91
N GLU A 91 4.70 15.81 -3.20
CA GLU A 91 5.32 15.36 -4.44
C GLU A 91 6.23 14.18 -4.15
N PHE A 92 6.18 13.14 -4.98
CA PHE A 92 6.98 11.93 -4.81
C PHE A 92 8.19 11.92 -5.74
N PHE A 93 9.33 11.53 -5.19
CA PHE A 93 10.61 11.48 -5.87
C PHE A 93 11.30 10.14 -5.59
N CYS A 94 12.09 9.69 -6.56
CA CYS A 94 12.97 8.56 -6.36
C CYS A 94 14.05 8.92 -5.32
N PRO A 95 14.27 8.10 -4.27
CA PRO A 95 15.29 8.37 -3.25
C PRO A 95 16.72 8.20 -3.80
N GLU A 96 16.92 7.44 -4.87
CA GLU A 96 18.24 7.17 -5.45
C GLU A 96 18.67 8.26 -6.44
N CYS A 97 17.83 8.59 -7.44
CA CYS A 97 18.18 9.58 -8.46
C CYS A 97 17.55 10.96 -8.26
N GLY A 98 16.66 11.13 -7.27
CA GLY A 98 16.00 12.42 -6.98
C GLY A 98 14.99 12.87 -8.04
N VAL A 99 14.72 12.07 -9.08
CA VAL A 99 13.75 12.43 -10.12
C VAL A 99 12.33 12.37 -9.58
N LYS A 100 11.48 13.32 -9.98
CA LYS A 100 10.06 13.32 -9.66
C LYS A 100 9.38 12.14 -10.34
N LEU A 101 8.62 11.35 -9.59
CA LEU A 101 7.85 10.25 -10.17
C LEU A 101 6.77 10.78 -11.14
N PRO A 102 6.49 10.09 -12.25
CA PRO A 102 5.53 10.56 -13.22
C PRO A 102 4.10 10.50 -12.67
N ILE A 103 3.24 11.37 -13.18
CA ILE A 103 1.82 11.41 -12.82
C ILE A 103 1.05 10.58 -13.86
N TYR A 104 0.29 9.59 -13.39
CA TYR A 104 -0.60 8.81 -14.26
C TYR A 104 -1.83 9.61 -14.66
N ARG A 105 -2.57 10.11 -13.65
CA ARG A 105 -3.84 10.81 -13.81
C ARG A 105 -4.18 11.62 -12.57
N ARG A 106 -5.25 12.43 -12.65
CA ARG A 106 -5.81 13.11 -11.48
C ARG A 106 -6.62 12.14 -10.62
N CYS A 107 -6.47 12.27 -9.30
CA CYS A 107 -7.27 11.54 -8.33
C CYS A 107 -8.68 12.15 -8.23
N THR A 108 -9.66 11.34 -7.86
CA THR A 108 -11.02 11.81 -7.54
C THR A 108 -11.06 12.77 -6.34
N CYS A 109 -10.04 12.74 -5.47
CA CYS A 109 -9.92 13.69 -4.36
C CYS A 109 -9.36 15.07 -4.76
N GLY A 110 -9.08 15.30 -6.05
CA GLY A 110 -8.52 16.55 -6.58
C GLY A 110 -6.99 16.61 -6.64
N ALA A 111 -6.29 15.60 -6.13
CA ALA A 111 -4.82 15.51 -6.17
C ALA A 111 -4.34 14.67 -7.39
N HIS A 112 -3.15 14.08 -7.33
CA HIS A 112 -2.54 13.34 -8.44
C HIS A 112 -2.20 11.90 -8.05
N LEU A 113 -2.44 10.95 -8.96
CA LEU A 113 -1.89 9.59 -8.84
C LEU A 113 -0.51 9.59 -9.46
N PHE A 114 0.50 9.36 -8.63
CA PHE A 114 1.88 9.16 -9.05
C PHE A 114 2.14 7.70 -9.36
N THR A 115 2.98 7.45 -10.34
CA THR A 115 3.24 6.13 -10.90
C THR A 115 4.60 5.59 -10.45
N MET A 116 4.60 4.31 -10.10
CA MET A 116 5.78 3.49 -9.93
C MET A 116 5.63 2.27 -10.83
N PHE A 117 6.72 1.80 -11.44
CA PHE A 117 6.65 0.76 -12.46
C PHE A 117 6.94 -0.61 -11.84
N THR A 118 6.26 -1.66 -12.28
CA THR A 118 6.58 -3.03 -11.85
C THR A 118 7.73 -3.63 -12.67
N ASP A 119 8.20 -2.92 -13.69
CA ASP A 119 9.36 -3.25 -14.50
C ASP A 119 10.36 -2.08 -14.58
N LYS A 120 11.59 -2.38 -15.01
CA LYS A 120 12.66 -1.40 -15.17
C LYS A 120 12.53 -0.56 -16.45
N ASN A 121 11.66 -0.96 -17.38
CA ASN A 121 11.48 -0.30 -18.67
C ASN A 121 10.52 0.89 -18.60
N ALA A 122 9.92 1.13 -17.43
CA ALA A 122 8.99 2.20 -17.18
C ALA A 122 7.74 2.14 -18.07
N ASP A 123 7.18 0.95 -18.24
CA ASP A 123 5.96 0.77 -19.04
C ASP A 123 4.72 1.18 -18.24
N PHE A 124 4.04 2.24 -18.68
CA PHE A 124 2.77 2.70 -18.08
C PHE A 124 1.66 1.65 -18.15
N ARG A 125 1.81 0.62 -18.98
CA ARG A 125 0.91 -0.53 -19.01
C ARG A 125 1.07 -1.45 -17.82
N ASN A 126 2.19 -1.42 -17.10
CA ASN A 126 2.51 -2.26 -15.95
C ASN A 126 3.05 -1.40 -14.80
N CYS A 127 2.14 -0.74 -14.10
CA CYS A 127 2.51 0.23 -13.09
C CYS A 127 1.51 0.32 -11.93
N ILE A 128 1.93 0.93 -10.85
CA ILE A 128 1.17 1.16 -9.63
C ILE A 128 0.99 2.66 -9.47
N GLY A 129 -0.26 3.10 -9.40
CA GLY A 129 -0.65 4.48 -9.13
C GLY A 129 -0.99 4.68 -7.66
N ILE A 130 -0.40 5.68 -7.00
CA ILE A 130 -0.73 6.05 -5.61
C ILE A 130 -1.06 7.53 -5.54
N CYS A 131 -2.15 7.88 -4.85
CA CYS A 131 -2.51 9.26 -4.62
C CYS A 131 -1.48 9.95 -3.72
N ASN A 132 -1.09 11.17 -4.09
CA ASN A 132 -0.12 11.97 -3.37
C ASN A 132 -0.68 12.81 -2.23
N ARG A 133 -1.98 12.71 -1.94
CA ARG A 133 -2.60 13.38 -0.79
C ARG A 133 -2.57 12.48 0.43
N ILE A 134 -2.00 12.96 1.53
CA ILE A 134 -2.05 12.26 2.82
C ILE A 134 -3.51 12.13 3.27
N GLY A 135 -3.91 10.91 3.63
CA GLY A 135 -5.28 10.55 3.99
C GLY A 135 -6.16 10.16 2.80
N CYS A 136 -5.71 10.35 1.56
CA CYS A 136 -6.39 9.76 0.41
C CYS A 136 -6.07 8.28 0.31
N GLN A 137 -7.11 7.48 0.10
CA GLN A 137 -7.03 6.03 0.11
C GLN A 137 -7.01 5.40 -1.30
N VAL A 138 -6.79 6.22 -2.32
CA VAL A 138 -6.83 5.79 -3.72
C VAL A 138 -5.44 5.29 -4.13
N SER A 139 -5.38 4.01 -4.50
CA SER A 139 -4.24 3.35 -5.12
C SER A 139 -4.75 2.39 -6.20
N GLU A 140 -4.02 2.26 -7.29
CA GLU A 140 -4.41 1.46 -8.45
C GLU A 140 -3.25 0.63 -8.96
N ILE A 141 -3.54 -0.58 -9.42
CA ILE A 141 -2.59 -1.41 -10.18
C ILE A 141 -3.08 -1.39 -11.63
N ILE A 142 -2.18 -1.03 -12.53
CA ILE A 142 -2.42 -0.91 -13.97
C ILE A 142 -1.59 -2.01 -14.62
N GLN A 143 -2.26 -2.97 -15.24
CA GLN A 143 -1.65 -4.09 -15.97
C GLN A 143 -2.39 -4.24 -17.31
N ALA A 144 -1.67 -4.24 -18.43
CA ALA A 144 -2.28 -4.29 -19.76
C ALA A 144 -3.01 -5.61 -20.06
N ASP A 145 -2.66 -6.70 -19.38
CA ASP A 145 -3.16 -8.04 -19.70
C ASP A 145 -4.24 -8.57 -18.74
N GLU A 146 -4.61 -7.80 -17.71
CA GLU A 146 -5.76 -8.10 -16.85
C GLU A 146 -6.36 -6.80 -16.33
N LEU A 147 -7.63 -6.52 -16.69
CA LEU A 147 -8.47 -5.54 -16.00
C LEU A 147 -8.71 -6.01 -14.57
N ARG A 148 -7.75 -5.74 -13.67
CA ARG A 148 -7.90 -5.94 -12.23
C ARG A 148 -7.52 -4.68 -11.48
N CYS A 149 -8.48 -3.77 -11.39
CA CYS A 149 -8.45 -2.78 -10.33
C CYS A 149 -9.88 -2.38 -9.95
N ASN A 150 -10.42 -3.05 -8.94
CA ASN A 150 -11.44 -2.44 -8.09
C ASN A 150 -10.71 -2.22 -6.77
N SER A 151 -10.73 -1.02 -6.22
CA SER A 151 -10.11 -0.61 -4.94
C SER A 151 -10.46 -1.47 -3.70
N CYS A 152 -11.19 -2.56 -3.88
CA CYS A 152 -11.92 -3.36 -2.94
C CYS A 152 -12.16 -4.73 -3.59
N LEU A 153 -11.84 -5.85 -2.94
CA LEU A 153 -12.87 -6.86 -2.80
C LEU A 153 -13.40 -6.72 -1.37
N ASP A 154 -14.42 -5.87 -1.30
CA ASP A 154 -15.40 -5.72 -0.24
C ASP A 154 -14.89 -5.67 1.20
N ALA A 155 -14.94 -4.46 1.77
CA ALA A 155 -15.51 -4.28 3.11
C ALA A 155 -16.91 -3.64 2.97
N LYS A 156 -17.78 -4.29 2.19
CA LYS A 156 -19.23 -4.13 2.32
C LYS A 156 -19.79 -5.45 2.83
N LYS A 157 -19.96 -5.58 4.14
CA LYS A 157 -21.25 -5.64 4.85
C LYS A 157 -21.02 -5.92 6.33
#